data_AF-B4NPF4-F1
#
_entry.id   AF-B4NPF4-F1
#
_cell.length_a   1.000
_cell.length_b   1.000
_cell.length_c   1.000
_cell.angle_alpha   90.00
_cell.angle_beta   90.00
_cell.angle_gamma   90.00
#
_symmetry.space_group_name_H-M   'P 1'
#
loop_
_entity.id
_entity.type
_entity.pdbx_description
1 polymer ?
#
loop_
_entity_poly.entity_id
_entity_poly.type
_entity_poly.pdbx_seq_one_letter_code
_entity_poly.pdbx_strand_id
1 'polypeptide(L)'
;MEAIELGDQIMNNKEDHTTIMPPTPTTTEPCLIDDGDDDDADEKLSGGDDESESEEEVLVQFLGEANRIAEARLAARRQARAEAREIRMRELERQQKEQEQNADRVFDMQNTSGVGGDTISTHPARLVYGGGLLNVTRATASRRSSEDSLEDESRSLRDMKHELKDVEERFRKAMITNAQLDNDRASQTYEVKLLKDRSETMQESLAQLQREYKEKMREYNALKRNLDRTTLELQLVQGQLNERDSLIAEQGLVIVAIENSDGSDAKRALVSVDNANVLASVQGSLDVRLKKFSEDKQLLLAEVQKLNEQLEEYKSDGKIGHGSSSYGTFGYDDDYEAQREANKIISDYKYKLQKAEQEIASLQASLARSETQVIRYKSTAEAAEKAEAELKVERRKLQRENRENLERLEEAETANNHLLKRLDKLKNAKSAILKDL
;
A
#
# COMPACT_ATOMS: atom_id res chain seq x y z
N MET A 1 -24.06 -28.33 -14.44
CA MET A 1 -23.22 -29.13 -13.53
C MET A 1 -21.81 -29.18 -14.11
N GLU A 2 -21.13 -28.03 -14.14
CA GLU A 2 -19.71 -27.96 -14.55
C GLU A 2 -19.15 -26.55 -14.24
N ALA A 3 -19.41 -26.06 -13.03
CA ALA A 3 -18.91 -24.77 -12.57
C ALA A 3 -18.64 -24.75 -11.05
N ILE A 4 -18.37 -25.92 -10.46
CA ILE A 4 -18.07 -26.06 -9.01
C ILE A 4 -16.69 -26.71 -8.75
N GLU A 5 -15.94 -27.13 -9.78
CA GLU A 5 -14.67 -27.87 -9.58
C GLU A 5 -13.37 -27.06 -9.69
N LEU A 6 -13.43 -25.72 -9.80
CA LEU A 6 -12.22 -24.88 -9.84
C LEU A 6 -11.95 -24.09 -8.55
N GLY A 7 -12.69 -24.38 -7.47
CA GLY A 7 -12.54 -23.70 -6.17
C GLY A 7 -11.60 -24.38 -5.17
N ASP A 8 -11.28 -25.66 -5.36
CA ASP A 8 -10.65 -26.49 -4.30
C ASP A 8 -9.14 -26.76 -4.50
N GLN A 9 -8.48 -26.11 -5.46
CA GLN A 9 -7.04 -26.29 -5.72
C GLN A 9 -6.11 -25.20 -5.14
N ILE A 10 -6.62 -24.26 -4.31
CA ILE A 10 -5.79 -23.18 -3.72
C ILE A 10 -5.87 -23.19 -2.17
N MET A 11 -5.99 -24.37 -1.55
CA MET A 11 -6.05 -24.47 -0.07
C MET A 11 -5.19 -25.57 0.56
N ASN A 12 -4.25 -26.17 -0.17
CA ASN A 12 -3.27 -27.11 0.40
C ASN A 12 -1.85 -26.76 -0.04
N ASN A 13 -1.26 -25.76 0.61
CA ASN A 13 0.19 -25.61 0.78
C ASN A 13 0.42 -24.82 2.09
N LYS A 14 0.26 -25.53 3.21
CA LYS A 14 0.79 -25.16 4.52
C LYS A 14 1.96 -26.11 4.81
N GLU A 15 2.96 -25.59 5.52
CA GLU A 15 4.23 -26.24 5.96
C GLU A 15 5.34 -26.06 4.89
N ASP A 16 6.47 -25.36 5.09
CA ASP A 16 7.21 -24.92 6.28
C ASP A 16 7.87 -23.55 6.01
N HIS A 17 7.68 -22.58 6.92
CA HIS A 17 8.51 -21.37 6.95
C HIS A 17 9.33 -21.34 8.24
N THR A 18 10.55 -21.85 8.13
CA THR A 18 11.65 -21.58 9.06
C THR A 18 11.94 -20.08 9.03
N THR A 19 11.73 -19.41 10.15
CA THR A 19 12.11 -18.01 10.38
C THR A 19 13.62 -17.85 10.18
N ILE A 20 14.02 -17.29 9.03
CA ILE A 20 15.38 -16.77 8.82
C ILE A 20 15.33 -15.28 9.14
N MET A 21 15.90 -14.90 10.28
CA MET A 21 16.16 -13.50 10.61
C MET A 21 17.14 -12.90 9.60
N PRO A 22 16.94 -11.66 9.13
CA PRO A 22 17.95 -10.97 8.34
C PRO A 22 19.17 -10.64 9.22
N PRO A 23 20.41 -10.82 8.74
CA PRO A 23 21.60 -10.46 9.50
C PRO A 23 21.71 -8.94 9.64
N THR A 24 22.16 -8.52 10.82
CA THR A 24 22.52 -7.14 11.17
C THR A 24 23.68 -6.63 10.30
N PRO A 25 23.69 -5.34 9.91
CA PRO A 25 24.80 -4.78 9.14
C PRO A 25 26.05 -4.66 10.04
N THR A 26 27.09 -5.41 9.69
CA THR A 26 28.43 -5.27 10.24
C THR A 26 29.12 -4.05 9.65
N THR A 27 29.47 -3.11 10.52
CA THR A 27 30.41 -2.01 10.28
C THR A 27 31.69 -2.57 9.65
N THR A 28 31.99 -2.14 8.42
CA THR A 28 33.28 -2.39 7.78
C THR A 28 34.02 -1.07 7.74
N GLU A 29 35.21 -1.04 8.35
CA GLU A 29 36.16 0.07 8.32
C GLU A 29 36.61 0.35 6.88
N PRO A 30 36.89 1.61 6.52
CA PRO A 30 37.35 1.94 5.17
C PRO A 30 38.81 1.53 4.99
N CYS A 31 39.06 0.75 3.93
CA CYS A 31 40.38 0.44 3.43
C CYS A 31 40.98 1.70 2.80
N LEU A 32 42.19 2.07 3.26
CA LEU A 32 43.02 3.12 2.66
C LEU A 32 43.38 2.72 1.23
N ILE A 33 42.95 3.51 0.25
CA ILE A 33 43.51 3.52 -1.10
C ILE A 33 44.30 4.82 -1.22
N ASP A 34 45.58 4.62 -1.53
CA ASP A 34 46.62 5.59 -1.82
C ASP A 34 46.36 6.14 -3.22
N ASP A 35 45.77 7.33 -3.32
CA ASP A 35 45.60 8.02 -4.59
C ASP A 35 46.83 8.91 -4.81
N GLY A 36 47.61 8.51 -5.80
CA GLY A 36 48.78 9.24 -6.28
C GLY A 36 48.41 10.61 -6.85
N ASP A 37 49.34 11.54 -6.62
CA ASP A 37 49.41 12.85 -7.23
C ASP A 37 49.32 12.75 -8.77
N ASP A 38 48.33 13.41 -9.35
CA ASP A 38 48.42 13.96 -10.71
C ASP A 38 47.71 15.31 -10.72
N ASP A 39 48.53 16.36 -10.61
CA ASP A 39 48.22 17.72 -11.02
C ASP A 39 47.86 17.72 -12.52
N ASP A 40 46.71 18.26 -12.91
CA ASP A 40 46.65 19.20 -14.03
C ASP A 40 45.28 19.88 -14.21
N ALA A 41 45.39 21.22 -14.28
CA ALA A 41 44.61 22.16 -15.09
C ALA A 41 43.12 22.42 -14.78
N ASP A 42 42.94 23.56 -14.09
CA ASP A 42 41.86 24.53 -14.25
C ASP A 42 41.31 24.63 -15.70
N GLU A 43 39.99 24.47 -15.85
CA GLU A 43 39.23 25.28 -16.82
C GLU A 43 37.86 25.67 -16.23
N LYS A 44 37.82 26.86 -15.63
CA LYS A 44 36.60 27.55 -15.22
C LYS A 44 35.85 28.05 -16.44
N LEU A 45 34.63 27.57 -16.69
CA LEU A 45 33.60 28.34 -17.38
C LEU A 45 32.21 28.07 -16.79
N SER A 46 31.47 29.17 -16.61
CA SER A 46 30.04 29.27 -16.28
C SER A 46 29.64 29.24 -14.80
N GLY A 47 29.84 30.37 -14.11
CA GLY A 47 29.02 30.74 -12.96
C GLY A 47 27.64 31.23 -13.40
N GLY A 48 26.60 30.86 -12.66
CA GLY A 48 25.25 31.35 -12.91
C GLY A 48 24.14 30.89 -11.96
N ASP A 49 24.20 29.70 -11.36
CA ASP A 49 22.98 29.11 -10.74
C ASP A 49 23.13 28.60 -9.28
N ASP A 50 24.34 28.57 -8.70
CA ASP A 50 24.61 27.91 -7.40
C ASP A 50 23.99 28.59 -6.16
N GLU A 51 23.66 29.89 -6.21
CA GLU A 51 23.11 30.57 -5.03
C GLU A 51 21.65 30.16 -4.77
N SER A 52 20.88 29.81 -5.82
CA SER A 52 19.45 29.49 -5.70
C SER A 52 19.16 28.09 -5.15
N GLU A 53 20.01 27.11 -5.49
CA GLU A 53 19.88 25.74 -4.98
C GLU A 53 20.25 25.66 -3.48
N SER A 54 21.21 26.48 -3.05
CA SER A 54 21.63 26.54 -1.65
C SER A 54 20.55 27.10 -0.71
N GLU A 55 19.78 28.10 -1.17
CA GLU A 55 18.66 28.66 -0.41
C GLU A 55 17.49 27.67 -0.31
N GLU A 56 17.25 26.89 -1.36
CA GLU A 56 16.19 25.89 -1.42
C GLU A 56 16.51 24.67 -0.52
N GLU A 57 17.77 24.21 -0.50
CA GLU A 57 18.25 23.18 0.43
C GLU A 57 18.13 23.60 1.90
N VAL A 58 18.51 24.84 2.22
CA VAL A 58 18.39 25.39 3.58
C VAL A 58 16.92 25.47 4.01
N LEU A 59 16.01 25.84 3.10
CA LEU A 59 14.57 25.85 3.38
C LEU A 59 14.02 24.45 3.65
N VAL A 60 14.45 23.45 2.87
CA VAL A 60 14.04 22.05 3.05
C VAL A 60 14.55 21.50 4.38
N GLN A 61 15.80 21.77 4.74
CA GLN A 61 16.34 21.40 6.06
C GLN A 61 15.59 22.07 7.21
N PHE A 62 15.32 23.37 7.11
CA PHE A 62 14.58 24.12 8.12
C PHE A 62 13.15 23.59 8.30
N LEU A 63 12.44 23.29 7.22
CA LEU A 63 11.10 22.70 7.25
C LEU A 63 11.11 21.28 7.85
N GLY A 64 12.13 20.48 7.54
CA GLY A 64 12.33 19.16 8.13
C GLY A 64 12.57 19.21 9.64
N GLU A 65 13.41 20.14 10.09
CA GLU A 65 13.69 20.36 11.51
C GLU A 65 12.43 20.86 12.26
N ALA A 66 11.69 21.80 11.66
CA ALA A 66 10.44 22.32 12.22
C ALA A 66 9.37 21.22 12.35
N ASN A 67 9.27 20.30 11.38
CA ASN A 67 8.38 19.15 11.46
C ASN A 67 8.80 18.17 12.56
N ARG A 68 10.10 17.84 12.69
CA ARG A 68 10.62 17.00 13.78
C ARG A 68 10.31 17.59 15.15
N ILE A 69 10.51 18.90 15.32
CA ILE A 69 10.19 19.61 16.58
C ILE A 69 8.68 19.59 16.86
N ALA A 70 7.85 19.81 15.85
CA ALA A 70 6.39 19.76 15.99
C ALA A 70 5.89 18.36 16.36
N GLU A 71 6.47 17.32 15.76
CA GLU A 71 6.16 15.92 16.04
C GLU A 71 6.60 15.50 17.44
N ALA A 72 7.81 15.86 17.87
CA ALA A 72 8.30 15.61 19.22
C ALA A 72 7.41 16.30 20.27
N ARG A 73 6.96 17.52 19.99
CA ARG A 73 6.05 18.26 20.87
C ARG A 73 4.65 17.62 20.93
N LEU A 74 4.18 17.05 19.83
CA LEU A 74 2.92 16.30 19.79
C LEU A 74 3.03 14.98 20.55
N ALA A 75 4.15 14.26 20.40
CA ALA A 75 4.45 13.03 21.12
C ALA A 75 4.52 13.26 22.64
N ALA A 76 5.21 14.32 23.08
CA ALA A 76 5.25 14.70 24.49
C ALA A 76 3.86 15.04 25.06
N ARG A 77 3.00 15.72 24.29
CA ARG A 77 1.60 15.96 24.67
C ARG A 77 0.79 14.67 24.77
N ARG A 78 1.01 13.70 23.87
CA ARG A 78 0.36 12.39 23.92
C ARG A 78 0.79 11.60 25.16
N GLN A 79 2.08 11.61 25.48
CA GLN A 79 2.62 10.96 26.67
C GLN A 79 2.06 11.59 27.96
N ALA A 80 2.06 12.92 28.07
CA ALA A 80 1.47 13.60 29.23
C ALA A 80 -0.03 13.32 29.41
N ARG A 81 -0.78 13.18 28.31
CA ARG A 81 -2.19 12.75 28.36
C ARG A 81 -2.33 11.29 28.82
N ALA A 82 -1.46 10.40 28.36
CA ALA A 82 -1.45 9.00 28.79
C ALA A 82 -1.13 8.87 30.28
N GLU A 83 -0.13 9.60 30.78
CA GLU A 83 0.22 9.65 32.20
C GLU A 83 -0.91 10.25 33.05
N ALA A 84 -1.57 11.31 32.57
CA ALA A 84 -2.74 11.88 33.24
C ALA A 84 -3.92 10.90 33.31
N ARG A 85 -4.13 10.09 32.25
CA ARG A 85 -5.12 9.00 32.24
C ARG A 85 -4.76 7.93 33.27
N GLU A 86 -3.49 7.55 33.33
CA GLU A 86 -3.00 6.52 34.27
C GLU A 86 -3.13 6.95 35.75
N ILE A 87 -2.82 8.21 36.05
CA ILE A 87 -3.01 8.76 37.41
C ILE A 87 -4.49 8.77 37.79
N ARG A 88 -5.36 9.23 36.89
CA ARG A 88 -6.81 9.24 37.12
C ARG A 88 -7.37 7.83 37.32
N MET A 89 -6.85 6.85 36.58
CA MET A 89 -7.20 5.44 36.71
C MET A 89 -6.84 4.88 38.08
N ARG A 90 -5.60 5.11 38.55
CA ARG A 90 -5.17 4.70 39.90
C ARG A 90 -6.00 5.37 41.00
N GLU A 91 -6.37 6.63 40.82
CA GLU A 91 -7.18 7.35 41.82
C GLU A 91 -8.61 6.84 41.89
N LEU A 92 -9.22 6.51 40.75
CA LEU A 92 -10.53 5.86 40.71
C LEU A 92 -10.51 4.47 41.35
N GLU A 93 -9.49 3.67 41.07
CA GLU A 93 -9.29 2.36 41.71
C GLU A 93 -9.13 2.49 43.23
N ARG A 94 -8.40 3.52 43.69
CA ARG A 94 -8.26 3.83 45.11
C ARG A 94 -9.60 4.23 45.75
N GLN A 95 -10.39 5.08 45.08
CA GLN A 95 -11.72 5.49 45.58
C GLN A 95 -12.68 4.31 45.65
N GLN A 96 -12.65 3.40 44.66
CA GLN A 96 -13.46 2.20 44.66
C GLN A 96 -13.09 1.28 45.84
N LYS A 97 -11.79 1.09 46.08
CA LYS A 97 -11.29 0.29 47.20
C LYS A 97 -11.62 0.91 48.57
N GLU A 98 -11.61 2.23 48.68
CA GLU A 98 -12.00 2.95 49.91
C GLU A 98 -13.51 2.85 50.17
N GLN A 99 -14.33 2.90 49.13
CA GLN A 99 -15.78 2.68 49.22
C GLN A 99 -16.14 1.25 49.61
N GLU A 100 -15.43 0.25 49.06
CA GLU A 100 -15.59 -1.17 49.44
C GLU A 100 -15.23 -1.38 50.92
N GLN A 101 -14.09 -0.85 51.37
CA GLN A 101 -13.72 -0.91 52.79
C GLN A 101 -14.71 -0.18 53.71
N ASN A 102 -15.32 0.91 53.24
CA ASN A 102 -16.31 1.64 54.02
C ASN A 102 -17.65 0.89 54.06
N ALA A 103 -18.05 0.23 52.97
CA ALA A 103 -19.20 -0.65 52.91
C ALA A 103 -19.02 -1.86 53.85
N ASP A 104 -17.83 -2.47 53.87
CA ASP A 104 -17.49 -3.57 54.79
C ASP A 104 -17.55 -3.12 56.25
N ARG A 105 -17.03 -1.92 56.58
CA ARG A 105 -17.13 -1.36 57.94
C ARG A 105 -18.57 -1.09 58.36
N VAL A 106 -19.41 -0.57 57.46
CA VAL A 106 -20.83 -0.32 57.74
C VAL A 106 -21.57 -1.65 57.94
N PHE A 107 -21.25 -2.66 57.13
CA PHE A 107 -21.79 -4.01 57.25
C PHE A 107 -21.40 -4.67 58.58
N ASP A 108 -20.13 -4.62 58.98
CA ASP A 108 -19.64 -5.17 60.25
C ASP A 108 -20.23 -4.44 61.48
N MET A 109 -20.41 -3.12 61.41
CA MET A 109 -21.05 -2.35 62.48
C MET A 109 -22.55 -2.66 62.62
N GLN A 110 -23.21 -3.03 61.53
CA GLN A 110 -24.60 -3.51 61.55
C GLN A 110 -24.74 -4.96 62.01
N ASN A 111 -23.76 -5.82 61.72
CA ASN A 111 -23.76 -7.21 62.19
C ASN A 111 -23.48 -7.32 63.70
N THR A 112 -22.64 -6.44 64.25
CA THR A 112 -22.37 -6.39 65.71
C THR A 112 -23.53 -5.80 66.52
N SER A 113 -24.46 -5.09 65.87
CA SER A 113 -25.67 -4.54 66.49
C SER A 113 -26.91 -5.45 66.35
N GLY A 114 -26.74 -6.65 65.77
CA GLY A 114 -27.82 -7.60 65.50
C GLY A 114 -27.47 -9.01 65.94
N VAL A 115 -27.33 -9.24 67.25
CA VAL A 115 -27.32 -10.60 67.79
C VAL A 115 -28.73 -11.19 67.67
N GLY A 116 -28.87 -12.15 66.75
CA GLY A 116 -29.96 -13.14 66.77
C GLY A 116 -30.62 -13.35 65.41
N GLY A 117 -30.36 -14.48 64.77
CA GLY A 117 -31.21 -14.98 63.69
C GLY A 117 -30.49 -15.78 62.62
N ASP A 118 -30.52 -17.09 62.80
CA ASP A 118 -30.06 -18.15 61.91
C ASP A 118 -30.54 -18.08 60.44
N THR A 119 -29.61 -18.46 59.56
CA THR A 119 -29.75 -19.34 58.38
C THR A 119 -30.15 -18.82 56.98
N ILE A 120 -29.44 -19.43 56.02
CA ILE A 120 -29.75 -19.77 54.62
C ILE A 120 -29.18 -18.86 53.51
N SER A 121 -28.05 -19.37 53.00
CA SER A 121 -27.49 -19.22 51.67
C SER A 121 -28.53 -19.32 50.54
N THR A 122 -28.53 -18.36 49.62
CA THR A 122 -28.97 -18.60 48.22
C THR A 122 -28.30 -17.61 47.27
N HIS A 123 -27.60 -18.12 46.27
CA HIS A 123 -26.99 -17.35 45.18
C HIS A 123 -28.05 -16.75 44.24
N PRO A 124 -27.74 -15.65 43.51
CA PRO A 124 -28.70 -14.89 42.74
C PRO A 124 -28.84 -15.41 41.30
N ALA A 125 -30.07 -15.49 40.79
CA ALA A 125 -30.36 -15.73 39.39
C ALA A 125 -30.91 -14.48 38.70
N ARG A 126 -30.13 -14.06 37.69
CA ARG A 126 -30.41 -13.15 36.56
C ARG A 126 -31.84 -12.64 36.35
N LEU A 127 -31.91 -11.31 36.27
CA LEU A 127 -33.00 -10.50 35.75
C LEU A 127 -33.04 -10.59 34.21
N VAL A 128 -34.18 -10.99 33.64
CA VAL A 128 -34.53 -10.76 32.23
C VAL A 128 -35.72 -9.79 32.22
N TYR A 129 -35.47 -8.62 31.64
CA TYR A 129 -36.48 -7.60 31.34
C TYR A 129 -37.29 -8.05 30.11
N GLY A 130 -38.62 -8.06 30.24
CA GLY A 130 -39.54 -8.27 29.12
C GLY A 130 -40.93 -7.78 29.52
N GLY A 131 -41.26 -6.57 29.07
CA GLY A 131 -42.45 -5.84 29.48
C GLY A 131 -43.77 -6.48 29.07
N GLY A 132 -44.76 -6.37 29.95
CA GLY A 132 -46.15 -6.74 29.71
C GLY A 132 -47.07 -5.82 30.52
N LEU A 133 -47.75 -4.93 29.82
CA LEU A 133 -48.79 -4.04 30.31
C LEU A 133 -49.97 -4.85 30.87
N LEU A 134 -50.36 -4.64 32.13
CA LEU A 134 -51.72 -4.90 32.59
C LEU A 134 -52.23 -3.82 33.53
N ASN A 135 -53.26 -3.16 33.01
CA ASN A 135 -54.15 -2.19 33.61
C ASN A 135 -55.09 -2.91 34.59
N VAL A 136 -55.12 -2.53 35.88
CA VAL A 136 -56.21 -2.88 36.80
C VAL A 136 -56.54 -1.67 37.68
N THR A 137 -57.57 -0.94 37.26
CA THR A 137 -58.41 -0.09 38.10
C THR A 137 -59.07 -0.91 39.20
N ARG A 138 -58.95 -0.48 40.46
CA ARG A 138 -59.94 -0.79 41.49
C ARG A 138 -60.18 0.41 42.40
N ALA A 139 -61.30 1.07 42.15
CA ALA A 139 -61.94 1.98 43.09
C ALA A 139 -62.67 1.17 44.16
N THR A 140 -62.54 1.56 45.43
CA THR A 140 -63.59 1.41 46.43
C THR A 140 -63.51 2.59 47.40
N ALA A 141 -64.43 3.55 47.22
CA ALA A 141 -64.82 4.46 48.29
C ALA A 141 -65.73 3.70 49.26
N SER A 142 -65.59 3.94 50.57
CA SER A 142 -66.75 3.97 51.47
C SER A 142 -66.41 4.72 52.75
N ARG A 143 -67.11 5.84 52.92
CA ARG A 143 -67.28 6.56 54.19
C ARG A 143 -68.41 5.87 54.96
N ARG A 144 -68.24 5.60 56.26
CA ARG A 144 -69.27 5.61 57.34
C ARG A 144 -68.81 4.78 58.54
N SER A 145 -68.66 5.41 59.70
CA SER A 145 -69.45 5.12 60.92
C SER A 145 -68.75 5.70 62.16
N SER A 146 -69.57 6.19 63.08
CA SER A 146 -69.30 6.90 64.33
C SER A 146 -69.12 5.97 65.54
N GLU A 147 -68.36 6.48 66.52
CA GLU A 147 -68.36 6.17 67.97
C GLU A 147 -68.23 4.70 68.44
N ASP A 148 -67.00 4.30 68.77
CA ASP A 148 -66.67 3.49 69.97
C ASP A 148 -65.17 3.65 70.30
N SER A 149 -64.83 4.46 71.31
CA SER A 149 -63.55 5.22 71.34
C SER A 149 -62.61 4.90 72.50
N LEU A 150 -62.47 3.63 72.93
CA LEU A 150 -61.39 3.27 73.90
C LEU A 150 -60.68 1.93 73.63
N GLU A 151 -61.31 0.93 73.00
CA GLU A 151 -60.57 -0.26 72.51
C GLU A 151 -60.04 -0.09 71.08
N ASP A 152 -60.70 0.76 70.29
CA ASP A 152 -60.34 1.07 68.91
C ASP A 152 -59.10 1.97 68.83
N GLU A 153 -58.80 2.74 69.87
CA GLU A 153 -57.58 3.55 69.95
C GLU A 153 -56.32 2.68 70.10
N SER A 154 -56.44 1.53 70.78
CA SER A 154 -55.35 0.54 70.91
C SER A 154 -55.14 -0.29 69.63
N ARG A 155 -56.20 -0.53 68.85
CA ARG A 155 -56.14 -1.17 67.53
C ARG A 155 -55.62 -0.20 66.46
N SER A 156 -56.16 1.02 66.43
CA SER A 156 -55.72 2.14 65.61
C SER A 156 -54.25 2.50 65.87
N LEU A 157 -53.78 2.49 67.12
CA LEU A 157 -52.35 2.68 67.43
C LEU A 157 -51.48 1.51 66.93
N ARG A 158 -51.97 0.27 66.98
CA ARG A 158 -51.26 -0.88 66.38
C ARG A 158 -51.21 -0.78 64.86
N ASP A 159 -52.31 -0.41 64.23
CA ASP A 159 -52.41 -0.27 62.77
C ASP A 159 -51.57 0.91 62.29
N MET A 160 -51.61 2.06 62.97
CA MET A 160 -50.68 3.18 62.70
C MET A 160 -49.22 2.79 62.92
N LYS A 161 -48.92 1.95 63.93
CA LYS A 161 -47.56 1.42 64.13
C LYS A 161 -47.14 0.45 63.03
N HIS A 162 -48.07 -0.33 62.48
CA HIS A 162 -47.81 -1.23 61.35
C HIS A 162 -47.64 -0.44 60.04
N GLU A 163 -48.48 0.56 59.79
CA GLU A 163 -48.33 1.49 58.66
C GLU A 163 -47.03 2.29 58.76
N LEU A 164 -46.66 2.76 59.95
CA LEU A 164 -45.37 3.42 60.17
C LEU A 164 -44.22 2.48 59.83
N LYS A 165 -44.28 1.22 60.31
CA LYS A 165 -43.26 0.21 60.00
C LYS A 165 -43.20 -0.12 58.50
N ASP A 166 -44.34 -0.19 57.82
CA ASP A 166 -44.42 -0.43 56.37
C ASP A 166 -43.83 0.74 55.58
N VAL A 167 -44.11 1.98 56.01
CA VAL A 167 -43.52 3.19 55.42
C VAL A 167 -42.01 3.24 55.68
N GLU A 168 -41.55 2.91 56.89
CA GLU A 168 -40.14 2.80 57.23
C GLU A 168 -39.43 1.74 56.38
N GLU A 169 -40.05 0.57 56.17
CA GLU A 169 -39.48 -0.49 55.34
C GLU A 169 -39.44 -0.10 53.86
N ARG A 170 -40.48 0.58 53.34
CA ARG A 170 -40.50 1.14 51.98
C ARG A 170 -39.42 2.20 51.80
N PHE A 171 -39.24 3.08 52.77
CA PHE A 171 -38.20 4.10 52.75
C PHE A 171 -36.81 3.46 52.77
N ARG A 172 -36.59 2.42 53.59
CA ARG A 172 -35.34 1.65 53.61
C ARG A 172 -35.05 1.00 52.24
N LYS A 173 -36.05 0.36 51.62
CA LYS A 173 -35.92 -0.23 50.27
C LYS A 173 -35.59 0.84 49.22
N ALA A 174 -36.25 2.00 49.28
CA ALA A 174 -35.97 3.14 48.40
C ALA A 174 -34.55 3.69 48.59
N MET A 175 -34.06 3.80 49.82
CA MET A 175 -32.68 4.20 50.12
C MET A 175 -31.65 3.22 49.55
N ILE A 176 -31.85 1.91 49.73
CA ILE A 176 -30.94 0.88 49.22
C ILE A 176 -30.90 0.91 47.70
N THR A 177 -32.06 0.96 47.04
CA THR A 177 -32.14 1.02 45.58
C THR A 177 -31.55 2.32 45.03
N ASN A 178 -31.74 3.45 45.72
CA ASN A 178 -31.11 4.72 45.31
C ASN A 178 -29.58 4.66 45.41
N ALA A 179 -29.03 4.06 46.48
CA ALA A 179 -27.59 3.85 46.60
C ALA A 179 -27.04 2.90 45.52
N GLN A 180 -27.79 1.85 45.16
CA GLN A 180 -27.43 0.96 44.05
C GLN A 180 -27.43 1.71 42.71
N LEU A 181 -28.45 2.53 42.44
CA LEU A 181 -28.53 3.34 41.23
C LEU A 181 -27.40 4.36 41.14
N ASP A 182 -26.98 4.96 42.26
CA ASP A 182 -25.83 5.87 42.28
C ASP A 182 -24.51 5.15 41.95
N ASN A 183 -24.32 3.92 42.45
CA ASN A 183 -23.18 3.08 42.09
C ASN A 183 -23.19 2.69 40.61
N ASP A 184 -24.33 2.24 40.08
CA ASP A 184 -24.48 1.90 38.66
C ASP A 184 -24.23 3.11 37.77
N ARG A 185 -24.76 4.27 38.15
CA ARG A 185 -24.52 5.54 37.46
C ARG A 185 -23.04 5.91 37.46
N ALA A 186 -22.34 5.75 38.58
CA ALA A 186 -20.90 6.01 38.67
C ALA A 186 -20.09 5.06 37.76
N SER A 187 -20.43 3.77 37.78
CA SER A 187 -19.82 2.74 36.93
C SER A 187 -20.03 3.02 35.44
N GLN A 188 -21.26 3.29 35.02
CA GLN A 188 -21.58 3.65 33.63
C GLN A 188 -20.90 4.95 33.20
N THR A 189 -20.83 5.94 34.09
CA THR A 189 -20.13 7.21 33.80
C THR A 189 -18.64 6.97 33.55
N TYR A 190 -18.02 6.04 34.28
CA TYR A 190 -16.65 5.64 34.07
C TYR A 190 -16.48 4.89 32.73
N GLU A 191 -17.33 3.93 32.43
CA GLU A 191 -17.30 3.19 31.15
C GLU A 191 -17.44 4.13 29.94
N VAL A 192 -18.35 5.09 29.99
CA VAL A 192 -18.51 6.12 28.95
C VAL A 192 -17.22 6.93 28.75
N LYS A 193 -16.50 7.27 29.81
CA LYS A 193 -15.22 7.99 29.69
C LYS A 193 -14.16 7.13 29.01
N LEU A 194 -14.06 5.86 29.39
CA LEU A 194 -13.12 4.92 28.78
C LEU A 194 -13.41 4.72 27.28
N LEU A 195 -14.68 4.58 26.91
CA LEU A 195 -15.09 4.47 25.51
C LEU A 195 -14.82 5.75 24.71
N LYS A 196 -14.99 6.94 25.32
CA LYS A 196 -14.61 8.22 24.70
C LYS A 196 -13.11 8.30 24.46
N ASP A 197 -12.30 7.97 25.47
CA ASP A 197 -10.84 7.94 25.33
C ASP A 197 -10.41 6.96 24.23
N ARG A 198 -11.04 5.78 24.15
CA ARG A 198 -10.76 4.80 23.09
C ARG A 198 -11.16 5.33 21.71
N SER A 199 -12.33 5.95 21.59
CA SER A 199 -12.79 6.58 20.35
C SER A 199 -11.81 7.67 19.88
N GLU A 200 -11.34 8.52 20.79
CA GLU A 200 -10.35 9.57 20.47
C GLU A 200 -9.03 8.95 19.98
N THR A 201 -8.52 7.90 20.63
CA THR A 201 -7.28 7.25 20.16
C THR A 201 -7.43 6.64 18.75
N MET A 202 -8.60 6.09 18.44
CA MET A 202 -8.88 5.53 17.12
C MET A 202 -9.04 6.63 16.05
N GLN A 203 -9.60 7.78 16.42
CA GLN A 203 -9.67 8.94 15.52
C GLN A 203 -8.28 9.52 15.24
N GLU A 204 -7.41 9.60 16.25
CA GLU A 204 -6.02 10.04 16.08
C GLU A 204 -5.22 9.08 15.19
N SER A 205 -5.37 7.76 15.37
CA SER A 205 -4.66 6.77 14.55
C SER A 205 -5.12 6.81 13.09
N LEU A 206 -6.43 6.97 12.85
CA LEU A 206 -6.98 7.14 11.51
C LEU A 206 -6.45 8.41 10.84
N ALA A 207 -6.39 9.53 11.58
CA ALA A 207 -5.85 10.77 11.05
C ALA A 207 -4.36 10.66 10.70
N GLN A 208 -3.59 9.90 11.49
CA GLN A 208 -2.19 9.62 11.21
C GLN A 208 -2.01 8.74 9.96
N LEU A 209 -2.75 7.62 9.89
CA LEU A 209 -2.71 6.73 8.72
C LEU A 209 -3.11 7.44 7.42
N GLN A 210 -4.06 8.38 7.49
CA GLN A 210 -4.43 9.21 6.34
C GLN A 210 -3.32 10.16 5.88
N ARG A 211 -2.45 10.64 6.79
CA ARG A 211 -1.29 11.48 6.43
C ARG A 211 -0.21 10.62 5.79
N GLU A 212 0.11 9.49 6.40
CA GLU A 212 1.10 8.52 5.88
C GLU A 212 0.70 8.03 4.49
N TYR A 213 -0.58 7.71 4.27
CA TYR A 213 -1.08 7.35 2.94
C TYR A 213 -0.85 8.46 1.91
N LYS A 214 -1.11 9.73 2.26
CA LYS A 214 -0.88 10.86 1.34
C LYS A 214 0.60 11.04 1.03
N GLU A 215 1.47 10.82 1.99
CA GLU A 215 2.92 10.89 1.82
C GLU A 215 3.43 9.76 0.92
N LYS A 216 3.01 8.52 1.19
CA LYS A 216 3.32 7.36 0.34
C LYS A 216 2.81 7.54 -1.09
N MET A 217 1.64 8.16 -1.28
CA MET A 217 1.15 8.51 -2.62
C MET A 217 2.03 9.58 -3.30
N ARG A 218 2.59 10.54 -2.58
CA ARG A 218 3.54 11.52 -3.16
C ARG A 218 4.84 10.84 -3.57
N GLU A 219 5.41 10.01 -2.70
CA GLU A 219 6.62 9.21 -2.98
C GLU A 219 6.42 8.30 -4.19
N TYR A 220 5.31 7.57 -4.25
CA TYR A 220 4.97 6.71 -5.39
C TYR A 220 4.91 7.50 -6.71
N ASN A 221 4.25 8.66 -6.70
CA ASN A 221 4.17 9.50 -7.90
C ASN A 221 5.53 10.06 -8.33
N ALA A 222 6.40 10.42 -7.37
CA ALA A 222 7.77 10.85 -7.67
C ALA A 222 8.59 9.71 -8.29
N LEU A 223 8.54 8.51 -7.70
CA LEU A 223 9.23 7.33 -8.21
C LEU A 223 8.74 6.93 -9.60
N LYS A 224 7.42 7.03 -9.84
CA LYS A 224 6.84 6.78 -11.16
C LYS A 224 7.41 7.73 -12.22
N ARG A 225 7.49 9.04 -11.93
CA ARG A 225 8.09 10.02 -12.86
C ARG A 225 9.57 9.72 -13.14
N ASN A 226 10.31 9.30 -12.12
CA ASN A 226 11.71 8.91 -12.29
C ASN A 226 11.84 7.66 -13.15
N LEU A 227 10.99 6.65 -12.93
CA LEU A 227 10.94 5.45 -13.77
C LEU A 227 10.63 5.80 -15.22
N ASP A 228 9.62 6.65 -15.46
CA ASP A 228 9.25 7.09 -16.81
C ASP A 228 10.42 7.81 -17.50
N ARG A 229 11.12 8.70 -16.77
CA ARG A 229 12.33 9.40 -17.27
C ARG A 229 13.46 8.42 -17.62
N THR A 230 13.83 7.54 -16.69
CA THR A 230 14.90 6.56 -16.92
C THR A 230 14.54 5.57 -18.04
N THR A 231 13.26 5.24 -18.21
CA THR A 231 12.81 4.40 -19.32
C THR A 231 13.00 5.08 -20.67
N LEU A 232 12.69 6.39 -20.76
CA LEU A 232 12.94 7.18 -21.97
C LEU A 232 14.44 7.30 -22.27
N GLU A 233 15.26 7.55 -21.25
CA GLU A 233 16.73 7.59 -21.38
C GLU A 233 17.27 6.24 -21.87
N LEU A 234 16.78 5.12 -21.31
CA LEU A 234 17.17 3.78 -21.75
C LEU A 234 16.80 3.54 -23.22
N GLN A 235 15.59 3.91 -23.64
CA GLN A 235 15.15 3.79 -25.04
C GLN A 235 16.01 4.62 -25.98
N LEU A 236 16.38 5.84 -25.59
CA LEU A 236 17.26 6.71 -26.37
C LEU A 236 18.64 6.07 -26.55
N VAL A 237 19.26 5.61 -25.46
CA VAL A 237 20.58 4.95 -25.51
C VAL A 237 20.53 3.66 -26.32
N GLN A 238 19.49 2.85 -26.17
CA GLN A 238 19.27 1.66 -27.00
C GLN A 238 19.12 2.03 -28.48
N GLY A 239 18.38 3.09 -28.79
CA GLY A 239 18.24 3.62 -30.15
C GLY A 239 19.58 4.02 -30.75
N GLN A 240 20.38 4.78 -30.00
CA GLN A 240 21.73 5.20 -30.41
C GLN A 240 22.67 4.01 -30.61
N LEU A 241 22.61 3.00 -29.75
CA LEU A 241 23.39 1.76 -29.90
C LEU A 241 22.98 0.99 -31.16
N ASN A 242 21.68 0.86 -31.42
CA ASN A 242 21.18 0.18 -32.62
C ASN A 242 21.56 0.92 -33.90
N GLU A 243 21.51 2.25 -33.90
CA GLU A 243 21.97 3.08 -35.01
C GLU A 243 23.48 2.88 -35.26
N ARG A 244 24.28 2.94 -34.20
CA ARG A 244 25.73 2.67 -34.27
C ARG A 244 26.02 1.27 -34.82
N ASP A 245 25.34 0.24 -34.33
CA ASP A 245 25.53 -1.14 -34.76
C ASP A 245 25.07 -1.34 -36.22
N SER A 246 24.03 -0.63 -36.66
CA SER A 246 23.59 -0.61 -38.06
C SER A 246 24.64 0.04 -38.97
N LEU A 247 25.18 1.21 -38.58
CA LEU A 247 26.26 1.88 -39.31
C LEU A 247 27.51 1.01 -39.40
N ILE A 248 27.88 0.32 -38.31
CA ILE A 248 29.00 -0.64 -38.31
C ILE A 248 28.76 -1.76 -39.35
N ALA A 249 27.56 -2.33 -39.38
CA ALA A 249 27.20 -3.39 -40.33
C ALA A 249 27.16 -2.89 -41.78
N GLU A 250 26.65 -1.68 -42.04
CA GLU A 250 26.64 -1.04 -43.36
C GLU A 250 28.06 -0.83 -43.92
N GLN A 251 29.04 -0.55 -43.04
CA GLN A 251 30.46 -0.47 -43.43
C GLN A 251 31.13 -1.85 -43.59
N GLY A 252 30.39 -2.95 -43.47
CA GLY A 252 30.91 -4.31 -43.60
C GLY A 252 31.82 -4.73 -42.45
N LEU A 253 31.64 -4.13 -41.27
CA LEU A 253 32.37 -4.44 -40.05
C LEU A 253 31.48 -5.21 -39.06
N VAL A 254 32.09 -6.04 -38.23
CA VAL A 254 31.44 -6.80 -37.17
C VAL A 254 32.27 -6.70 -35.90
N ILE A 255 31.59 -6.59 -34.75
CA ILE A 255 32.22 -6.59 -33.44
C ILE A 255 32.51 -8.03 -33.03
N VAL A 256 33.80 -8.36 -32.86
CA VAL A 256 34.24 -9.67 -32.39
C VAL A 256 34.80 -9.53 -30.97
N ALA A 257 34.40 -10.45 -30.11
CA ALA A 257 34.96 -10.60 -28.78
C ALA A 257 36.35 -11.24 -28.88
N ILE A 258 37.37 -10.57 -28.35
CA ILE A 258 38.72 -11.10 -28.22
C ILE A 258 38.85 -11.65 -26.81
N GLU A 259 38.72 -12.95 -26.69
CA GLU A 259 38.97 -13.67 -25.43
C GLU A 259 40.46 -13.59 -25.08
N ASN A 260 40.76 -13.11 -23.87
CA ASN A 260 42.10 -13.13 -23.31
C ASN A 260 42.48 -14.56 -22.89
N SER A 261 43.79 -14.84 -22.77
CA SER A 261 44.31 -16.17 -22.40
C SER A 261 43.87 -16.67 -21.01
N ASP A 262 43.34 -15.79 -20.18
CA ASP A 262 42.88 -15.99 -18.80
C ASP A 262 41.35 -16.13 -18.68
N GLY A 263 40.59 -16.00 -19.77
CA GLY A 263 39.13 -16.10 -19.77
C GLY A 263 38.41 -14.90 -19.14
N SER A 264 39.13 -13.81 -18.84
CA SER A 264 38.53 -12.56 -18.36
C SER A 264 38.11 -11.65 -19.52
N ASP A 265 37.33 -10.62 -19.19
CA ASP A 265 36.47 -9.83 -20.07
C ASP A 265 37.05 -9.54 -21.46
N ALA A 266 36.28 -9.91 -22.48
CA ALA A 266 36.74 -9.93 -23.86
C ALA A 266 36.76 -8.51 -24.44
N LYS A 267 37.94 -8.00 -24.75
CA LYS A 267 38.08 -6.75 -25.51
C LYS A 267 37.32 -6.91 -26.83
N ARG A 268 36.50 -5.93 -27.19
CA ARG A 268 35.74 -5.91 -28.43
C ARG A 268 36.55 -5.21 -29.52
N ALA A 269 36.71 -5.86 -30.67
CA ALA A 269 37.36 -5.26 -31.83
C ALA A 269 36.41 -5.24 -33.03
N LEU A 270 36.54 -4.20 -33.84
CA LEU A 270 35.89 -4.10 -35.14
C LEU A 270 36.77 -4.76 -36.19
N VAL A 271 36.20 -5.72 -36.92
CA VAL A 271 36.89 -6.44 -37.99
C VAL A 271 35.95 -6.56 -39.18
N SER A 272 36.47 -6.67 -40.41
CA SER A 272 35.62 -6.93 -41.57
C SER A 272 34.89 -8.26 -41.43
N VAL A 273 33.72 -8.37 -42.07
CA VAL A 273 32.94 -9.62 -42.12
C VAL A 273 33.80 -10.79 -42.61
N ASP A 274 34.62 -10.59 -43.65
CA ASP A 274 35.49 -11.64 -44.19
C ASP A 274 36.51 -12.11 -43.17
N ASN A 275 37.18 -11.18 -42.48
CA ASN A 275 38.17 -11.50 -41.46
C ASN A 275 37.51 -12.18 -40.25
N ALA A 276 36.30 -11.76 -39.87
CA ALA A 276 35.53 -12.41 -38.80
C ALA A 276 35.19 -13.87 -39.17
N ASN A 277 34.79 -14.13 -40.41
CA ASN A 277 34.52 -15.48 -40.92
C ASN A 277 35.78 -16.35 -40.92
N VAL A 278 36.91 -15.80 -41.37
CA VAL A 278 38.21 -16.51 -41.30
C VAL A 278 38.55 -16.81 -39.85
N LEU A 279 38.46 -15.84 -38.94
CA LEU A 279 38.73 -16.04 -37.51
C LEU A 279 37.77 -17.03 -36.84
N ALA A 280 36.55 -17.21 -37.35
CA ALA A 280 35.59 -18.20 -36.86
C ALA A 280 35.89 -19.63 -37.34
N SER A 281 36.67 -19.81 -38.41
CA SER A 281 36.98 -21.13 -38.98
C SER A 281 37.91 -21.97 -38.10
N VAL A 282 38.62 -21.35 -37.17
CA VAL A 282 39.56 -22.00 -36.26
C VAL A 282 39.17 -21.66 -34.83
N GLN A 283 39.13 -22.65 -33.94
CA GLN A 283 38.86 -22.43 -32.51
C GLN A 283 40.14 -22.13 -31.72
N GLY A 284 40.00 -21.31 -30.67
CA GLY A 284 41.05 -20.95 -29.72
C GLY A 284 41.18 -19.43 -29.55
N SER A 285 42.10 -19.00 -28.68
CA SER A 285 42.44 -17.59 -28.54
C SER A 285 42.88 -17.00 -29.89
N LEU A 286 42.84 -15.67 -30.00
CA LEU A 286 43.26 -14.99 -31.24
C LEU A 286 44.69 -15.41 -31.65
N ASP A 287 45.60 -15.52 -30.69
CA ASP A 287 46.99 -15.95 -30.94
C ASP A 287 47.07 -17.41 -31.45
N VAL A 288 46.26 -18.31 -30.88
CA VAL A 288 46.20 -19.72 -31.32
C VAL A 288 45.67 -19.81 -32.76
N ARG A 289 44.65 -19.02 -33.09
CA ARG A 289 44.08 -18.96 -34.45
C ARG A 289 45.10 -18.43 -35.45
N LEU A 290 45.76 -17.31 -35.14
CA LEU A 290 46.78 -16.70 -35.99
C LEU A 290 47.98 -17.63 -36.23
N LYS A 291 48.41 -18.34 -35.18
CA LYS A 291 49.50 -19.32 -35.29
C LYS A 291 49.16 -20.45 -36.27
N LYS A 292 47.96 -21.03 -36.16
CA LYS A 292 47.49 -22.07 -37.09
C LYS A 292 47.43 -21.58 -38.53
N PHE A 293 46.86 -20.39 -38.78
CA PHE A 293 46.85 -19.82 -40.14
C PHE A 293 48.25 -19.57 -40.69
N SER A 294 49.21 -19.19 -39.84
CA SER A 294 50.61 -19.03 -40.25
C SER A 294 51.26 -20.38 -40.61
N GLU A 295 50.99 -21.44 -39.85
CA GLU A 295 51.47 -22.81 -40.12
C GLU A 295 50.88 -23.36 -41.43
N ASP A 296 49.55 -23.26 -41.61
CA ASP A 296 48.86 -23.70 -42.82
C ASP A 296 49.38 -22.95 -44.07
N LYS A 297 49.58 -21.62 -43.95
CA LYS A 297 50.18 -20.80 -45.01
C LYS A 297 51.58 -21.29 -45.40
N GLN A 298 52.41 -21.68 -44.43
CA GLN A 298 53.75 -22.21 -44.70
C GLN A 298 53.69 -23.57 -45.40
N LEU A 299 52.78 -24.46 -44.99
CA LEU A 299 52.58 -25.76 -45.62
C LEU A 299 52.12 -25.63 -47.08
N LEU A 300 51.12 -24.77 -47.34
CA LEU A 300 50.64 -24.49 -48.70
C LEU A 300 51.74 -23.87 -49.58
N LEU A 301 52.55 -22.96 -49.05
CA LEU A 301 53.69 -22.40 -49.80
C LEU A 301 54.71 -23.47 -50.18
N ALA A 302 55.02 -24.40 -49.28
CA ALA A 302 55.91 -25.52 -49.57
C ALA A 302 55.33 -26.46 -50.64
N GLU A 303 54.03 -26.73 -50.59
CA GLU A 303 53.34 -27.53 -51.62
C GLU A 303 53.35 -26.85 -52.99
N VAL A 304 53.06 -25.54 -53.06
CA VAL A 304 53.13 -24.76 -54.30
C VAL A 304 54.55 -24.74 -54.87
N GLN A 305 55.58 -24.61 -54.02
CA GLN A 305 56.97 -24.71 -54.46
C GLN A 305 57.26 -26.08 -55.07
N LYS A 306 56.86 -27.16 -54.39
CA LYS A 306 57.03 -28.53 -54.89
C LYS A 306 56.28 -28.78 -56.20
N LEU A 307 55.05 -28.29 -56.32
CA LEU A 307 54.27 -28.40 -57.56
C LEU A 307 54.90 -27.59 -58.70
N ASN A 308 55.47 -26.42 -58.42
CA ASN A 308 56.21 -25.64 -59.42
C ASN A 308 57.50 -26.37 -59.85
N GLU A 309 58.23 -26.99 -58.92
CA GLU A 309 59.39 -27.82 -59.25
C GLU A 309 58.98 -28.99 -60.17
N GLN A 310 57.88 -29.68 -59.86
CA GLN A 310 57.32 -30.73 -60.72
C GLN A 310 56.87 -30.20 -62.08
N LEU A 311 56.27 -29.01 -62.14
CA LEU A 311 55.79 -28.43 -63.39
C LEU A 311 56.96 -27.95 -64.27
N GLU A 312 58.03 -27.44 -63.68
CA GLU A 312 59.29 -27.14 -64.38
C GLU A 312 59.99 -28.44 -64.83
N GLU A 313 59.89 -29.53 -64.07
CA GLU A 313 60.33 -30.87 -64.48
C GLU A 313 59.54 -31.35 -65.72
N TYR A 314 58.20 -31.25 -65.70
CA TYR A 314 57.35 -31.58 -66.86
C TYR A 314 57.55 -30.65 -68.07
N LYS A 315 57.83 -29.36 -67.85
CA LYS A 315 58.17 -28.41 -68.94
C LYS A 315 59.55 -28.67 -69.53
N SER A 316 60.48 -29.19 -68.74
CA SER A 316 61.80 -29.56 -69.23
C SER A 316 61.80 -30.91 -69.97
N ASP A 317 60.86 -31.82 -69.66
CA ASP A 317 60.64 -33.10 -70.35
C ASP A 317 59.70 -33.05 -71.59
N GLY A 318 58.95 -31.95 -71.79
CA GLY A 318 57.91 -31.86 -72.81
C GLY A 318 58.07 -30.72 -73.82
N LYS A 319 58.95 -30.87 -74.82
CA LYS A 319 58.86 -30.10 -76.09
C LYS A 319 58.37 -31.00 -77.21
N ILE A 320 57.09 -30.89 -77.59
CA ILE A 320 56.53 -31.04 -78.95
C ILE A 320 55.07 -30.56 -78.94
N GLY A 321 54.73 -29.71 -79.91
CA GLY A 321 53.52 -29.93 -80.72
C GLY A 321 52.25 -29.16 -80.37
N HIS A 322 52.09 -28.01 -81.02
CA HIS A 322 50.86 -27.47 -81.63
C HIS A 322 49.47 -27.72 -81.00
N GLY A 323 48.79 -26.60 -80.74
CA GLY A 323 47.74 -26.19 -81.68
C GLY A 323 46.30 -26.17 -81.15
N SER A 324 45.62 -25.09 -81.55
CA SER A 324 44.18 -24.95 -81.76
C SER A 324 43.30 -24.63 -80.54
N SER A 325 42.93 -23.35 -80.49
CA SER A 325 41.53 -22.88 -80.57
C SER A 325 40.45 -23.89 -80.15
N SER A 326 39.85 -23.63 -78.98
CA SER A 326 38.50 -24.06 -78.63
C SER A 326 37.64 -22.79 -78.55
N TYR A 327 37.18 -22.27 -79.69
CA TYR A 327 35.76 -22.28 -80.07
C TYR A 327 34.80 -22.55 -78.90
N GLY A 328 34.10 -21.49 -78.51
CA GLY A 328 32.91 -21.56 -77.68
C GLY A 328 31.93 -22.58 -78.25
N THR A 329 31.59 -23.57 -77.42
CA THR A 329 30.49 -24.47 -77.66
C THR A 329 29.34 -24.00 -76.79
N PHE A 330 28.37 -23.38 -77.47
CA PHE A 330 27.06 -23.04 -76.95
C PHE A 330 26.41 -24.28 -76.32
N GLY A 331 26.41 -24.35 -74.99
CA GLY A 331 25.48 -25.17 -74.24
C GLY A 331 24.17 -24.43 -74.10
N TYR A 332 23.34 -24.41 -75.15
CA TYR A 332 21.98 -23.88 -75.07
C TYR A 332 21.18 -24.51 -73.92
N ASP A 333 21.58 -25.69 -73.42
CA ASP A 333 20.92 -26.45 -72.36
C ASP A 333 21.17 -25.91 -70.93
N ASP A 334 22.35 -25.35 -70.65
CA ASP A 334 22.71 -24.79 -69.32
C ASP A 334 21.94 -23.49 -69.05
N ASP A 335 21.74 -22.66 -70.08
CA ASP A 335 20.87 -21.49 -70.02
C ASP A 335 19.40 -21.87 -69.79
N TYR A 336 18.89 -22.99 -70.33
CA TYR A 336 17.51 -23.41 -70.08
C TYR A 336 17.29 -23.93 -68.66
N GLU A 337 18.24 -24.68 -68.10
CA GLU A 337 18.18 -25.17 -66.72
C GLU A 337 18.32 -24.02 -65.73
N ALA A 338 19.29 -23.11 -65.93
CA ALA A 338 19.45 -21.90 -65.13
C ALA A 338 18.22 -20.98 -65.21
N GLN A 339 17.63 -20.82 -66.40
CA GLN A 339 16.39 -20.05 -66.59
C GLN A 339 15.20 -20.73 -65.91
N ARG A 340 15.12 -22.06 -65.89
CA ARG A 340 14.06 -22.81 -65.20
C ARG A 340 14.20 -22.67 -63.68
N GLU A 341 15.41 -22.81 -63.13
CA GLU A 341 15.66 -22.60 -61.71
C GLU A 341 15.40 -21.16 -61.29
N ALA A 342 15.82 -20.18 -62.08
CA ALA A 342 15.51 -18.77 -61.87
C ALA A 342 13.99 -18.53 -61.85
N ASN A 343 13.24 -19.12 -62.79
CA ASN A 343 11.77 -19.00 -62.82
C ASN A 343 11.10 -19.68 -61.62
N LYS A 344 11.63 -20.80 -61.13
CA LYS A 344 11.16 -21.46 -59.91
C LYS A 344 11.37 -20.57 -58.69
N ILE A 345 12.57 -20.00 -58.54
CA ILE A 345 12.92 -19.08 -57.46
C ILE A 345 12.02 -17.82 -57.51
N ILE A 346 11.80 -17.26 -58.70
CA ILE A 346 10.89 -16.12 -58.90
C ILE A 346 9.46 -16.48 -58.46
N SER A 347 8.99 -17.69 -58.78
CA SER A 347 7.66 -18.16 -58.38
C SER A 347 7.53 -18.33 -56.87
N ASP A 348 8.57 -18.87 -56.21
CA ASP A 348 8.63 -19.01 -54.75
C ASP A 348 8.63 -17.64 -54.05
N TYR A 349 9.39 -16.67 -54.57
CA TYR A 349 9.39 -15.30 -54.04
C TYR A 349 8.07 -14.58 -54.28
N LYS A 350 7.40 -14.79 -55.43
CA LYS A 350 6.04 -14.26 -55.67
C LYS A 350 5.04 -14.81 -54.67
N TYR A 351 5.10 -16.11 -54.36
CA TYR A 351 4.21 -16.71 -53.36
C TYR A 351 4.48 -16.19 -51.95
N LYS A 352 5.76 -16.06 -51.56
CA LYS A 352 6.15 -15.48 -50.27
C LYS A 352 5.70 -14.02 -50.16
N LEU A 353 5.84 -13.23 -51.23
CA LEU A 353 5.36 -11.86 -51.29
C LEU A 353 3.85 -11.79 -51.10
N GLN A 354 3.09 -12.60 -51.85
CA GLN A 354 1.63 -12.62 -51.73
C GLN A 354 1.15 -13.01 -50.31
N LYS A 355 1.85 -13.96 -49.67
CA LYS A 355 1.56 -14.35 -48.29
C LYS A 355 1.86 -13.21 -47.31
N ALA A 356 2.98 -12.52 -47.48
CA ALA A 356 3.33 -11.35 -46.68
C ALA A 356 2.32 -10.20 -46.88
N GLU A 357 1.87 -9.96 -48.11
CA GLU A 357 0.82 -8.97 -48.42
C GLU A 357 -0.51 -9.30 -47.72
N GLN A 358 -0.90 -10.59 -47.71
CA GLN A 358 -2.10 -11.03 -46.99
C GLN A 358 -1.95 -10.84 -45.47
N GLU A 359 -0.77 -11.13 -44.92
CA GLU A 359 -0.47 -10.92 -43.50
C GLU A 359 -0.51 -9.43 -43.13
N ILE A 360 0.07 -8.56 -43.95
CA ILE A 360 -0.02 -7.10 -43.78
C ILE A 360 -1.48 -6.65 -43.75
N ALA A 361 -2.32 -7.11 -44.68
CA ALA A 361 -3.74 -6.76 -44.70
C ALA A 361 -4.48 -7.23 -43.43
N SER A 362 -4.15 -8.42 -42.92
CA SER A 362 -4.71 -8.95 -41.66
C SER A 362 -4.30 -8.10 -40.45
N LEU A 363 -3.00 -7.76 -40.37
CA LEU A 363 -2.45 -6.93 -39.31
C LEU A 363 -3.03 -5.51 -39.33
N GLN A 364 -3.19 -4.91 -40.52
CA GLN A 364 -3.84 -3.61 -40.68
C GLN A 364 -5.29 -3.63 -40.21
N ALA A 365 -6.04 -4.69 -40.54
CA ALA A 365 -7.41 -4.85 -40.03
C ALA A 365 -7.45 -5.01 -38.50
N SER A 366 -6.47 -5.70 -37.92
CA SER A 366 -6.34 -5.81 -36.46
C SER A 366 -5.98 -4.48 -35.80
N LEU A 367 -5.04 -3.74 -36.38
CA LEU A 367 -4.64 -2.41 -35.93
C LEU A 367 -5.85 -1.46 -35.91
N ALA A 368 -6.63 -1.39 -36.99
CA ALA A 368 -7.81 -0.53 -37.07
C ALA A 368 -8.87 -0.85 -35.99
N ARG A 369 -9.06 -2.13 -35.64
CA ARG A 369 -9.96 -2.53 -34.55
C ARG A 369 -9.44 -2.07 -33.19
N SER A 370 -8.15 -2.27 -32.93
CA SER A 370 -7.50 -1.84 -31.70
C SER A 370 -7.51 -0.32 -31.55
N GLU A 371 -7.24 0.43 -32.62
CA GLU A 371 -7.31 1.90 -32.63
C GLU A 371 -8.73 2.38 -32.29
N THR A 372 -9.76 1.76 -32.88
CA THR A 372 -11.15 2.08 -32.55
C THR A 372 -11.46 1.80 -31.08
N GLN A 373 -10.91 0.73 -30.52
CA GLN A 373 -11.10 0.38 -29.11
C GLN A 373 -10.40 1.38 -28.18
N VAL A 374 -9.19 1.83 -28.53
CA VAL A 374 -8.47 2.90 -27.80
C VAL A 374 -9.27 4.21 -27.80
N ILE A 375 -9.82 4.61 -28.95
CA ILE A 375 -10.66 5.82 -29.05
C ILE A 375 -11.86 5.74 -28.11
N ARG A 376 -12.56 4.59 -28.10
CA ARG A 376 -13.70 4.38 -27.18
C ARG A 376 -13.27 4.44 -25.72
N TYR A 377 -12.21 3.73 -25.35
CA TYR A 377 -11.74 3.73 -23.96
C TYR A 377 -11.28 5.10 -23.48
N LYS A 378 -10.60 5.85 -24.35
CA LYS A 378 -10.23 7.24 -24.08
C LYS A 378 -11.46 8.11 -23.81
N SER A 379 -12.47 8.05 -24.68
CA SER A 379 -13.71 8.80 -24.49
C SER A 379 -14.45 8.41 -23.21
N THR A 380 -14.50 7.12 -22.87
CA THR A 380 -15.12 6.67 -21.61
C THR A 380 -14.34 7.13 -20.38
N ALA A 381 -13.01 7.19 -20.45
CA ALA A 381 -12.17 7.67 -19.36
C ALA A 381 -12.35 9.18 -19.16
N GLU A 382 -12.34 9.97 -20.23
CA GLU A 382 -12.59 11.42 -20.18
C GLU A 382 -13.98 11.74 -19.60
N ALA A 383 -15.01 10.96 -19.96
CA ALA A 383 -16.35 11.10 -19.39
C ALA A 383 -16.38 10.77 -17.88
N ALA A 384 -15.65 9.74 -17.44
CA ALA A 384 -15.55 9.35 -16.04
C ALA A 384 -14.80 10.40 -15.21
N GLU A 385 -13.70 10.96 -15.73
CA GLU A 385 -12.95 12.04 -15.07
C GLU A 385 -13.81 13.29 -14.87
N LYS A 386 -14.61 13.65 -15.89
CA LYS A 386 -15.56 14.77 -15.79
C LYS A 386 -16.60 14.51 -14.69
N ALA A 387 -17.18 13.31 -14.64
CA ALA A 387 -18.15 12.93 -13.61
C ALA A 387 -17.54 12.96 -12.20
N GLU A 388 -16.30 12.49 -12.03
CA GLU A 388 -15.59 12.57 -10.74
C GLU A 388 -15.39 14.03 -10.29
N ALA A 389 -14.99 14.90 -11.22
CA ALA A 389 -14.80 16.32 -10.93
C ALA A 389 -16.11 17.00 -10.45
N GLU A 390 -17.23 16.69 -11.10
CA GLU A 390 -18.57 17.18 -10.71
C GLU A 390 -18.97 16.67 -9.32
N LEU A 391 -18.82 15.36 -9.04
CA LEU A 391 -19.11 14.78 -7.72
C LEU A 391 -18.23 15.37 -6.62
N LYS A 392 -16.97 15.71 -6.92
CA LYS A 392 -16.06 16.35 -5.97
C LYS A 392 -16.50 17.77 -5.62
N VAL A 393 -17.05 18.51 -6.58
CA VAL A 393 -17.65 19.83 -6.35
C VAL A 393 -18.92 19.70 -5.51
N GLU A 394 -19.80 18.76 -5.85
CA GLU A 394 -21.04 18.49 -5.12
C GLU A 394 -20.77 18.07 -3.67
N ARG A 395 -19.81 17.17 -3.46
CA ARG A 395 -19.37 16.77 -2.10
C ARG A 395 -18.93 17.97 -1.27
N ARG A 396 -18.16 18.89 -1.84
CA ARG A 396 -17.72 20.12 -1.14
C ARG A 396 -18.90 21.04 -0.83
N LYS A 397 -19.90 21.11 -1.72
CA LYS A 397 -21.13 21.87 -1.51
C LYS A 397 -21.94 21.29 -0.36
N LEU A 398 -22.25 20.00 -0.41
CA LEU A 398 -22.97 19.28 0.65
C LEU A 398 -22.23 19.35 2.00
N GLN A 399 -20.91 19.30 1.99
CA GLN A 399 -20.13 19.45 3.22
C GLN A 399 -20.26 20.86 3.83
N ARG A 400 -20.36 21.91 3.01
CA ARG A 400 -20.63 23.28 3.48
C ARG A 400 -22.05 23.39 4.03
N GLU A 401 -23.04 22.89 3.30
CA GLU A 401 -24.44 22.89 3.74
C GLU A 401 -24.65 22.10 5.04
N ASN A 402 -23.96 20.97 5.22
CA ASN A 402 -24.01 20.21 6.46
C ASN A 402 -23.46 21.01 7.65
N ARG A 403 -22.32 21.70 7.49
CA ARG A 403 -21.78 22.58 8.54
C ARG A 403 -22.76 23.69 8.91
N GLU A 404 -23.37 24.31 7.91
CA GLU A 404 -24.36 25.38 8.11
C GLU A 404 -25.62 24.86 8.83
N ASN A 405 -26.07 23.65 8.52
CA ASN A 405 -27.20 23.02 9.20
C ASN A 405 -26.86 22.60 10.64
N LEU A 406 -25.63 22.16 10.90
CA LEU A 406 -25.16 21.90 12.26
C LEU A 406 -25.12 23.17 13.10
N GLU A 407 -24.64 24.29 12.54
CA GLU A 407 -24.65 25.59 13.21
C GLU A 407 -26.08 26.03 13.55
N ARG A 408 -27.02 25.91 12.60
CA ARG A 408 -28.45 26.16 12.86
C ARG A 408 -29.04 25.26 13.95
N LEU A 409 -28.62 24.00 14.00
CA LEU A 409 -29.06 23.07 15.04
C LEU A 409 -28.55 23.53 16.41
N GLU A 410 -27.28 23.89 16.52
CA GLU A 410 -26.69 24.41 17.76
C GLU A 410 -27.39 25.69 18.23
N GLU A 411 -27.70 26.62 17.32
CA GLU A 411 -28.50 27.82 17.63
C GLU A 411 -29.90 27.47 18.15
N ALA A 412 -30.58 26.52 17.52
CA ALA A 412 -31.90 26.07 17.96
C ALA A 412 -31.85 25.36 19.32
N GLU A 413 -30.82 24.53 19.57
CA GLU A 413 -30.60 23.84 20.84
C GLU A 413 -30.32 24.83 21.97
N THR A 414 -29.49 25.85 21.73
CA THR A 414 -29.23 26.91 22.72
C THR A 414 -30.50 27.71 23.03
N ALA A 415 -31.27 28.11 22.01
CA ALA A 415 -32.55 28.79 22.18
C ALA A 415 -33.55 27.94 22.98
N ASN A 416 -33.66 26.64 22.68
CA ASN A 416 -34.52 25.72 23.40
C ASN A 416 -34.10 25.58 24.88
N ASN A 417 -32.79 25.45 25.15
CA ASN A 417 -32.25 25.46 26.51
C ASN A 417 -32.62 26.73 27.29
N HIS A 418 -32.60 27.90 26.64
CA HIS A 418 -33.05 29.15 27.26
C HIS A 418 -34.55 29.13 27.58
N LEU A 419 -35.39 28.62 26.68
CA LEU A 419 -36.82 28.47 26.90
C LEU A 419 -37.14 27.48 28.03
N LEU A 420 -36.47 26.34 28.09
CA LEU A 420 -36.59 25.37 29.18
C LEU A 420 -36.27 25.99 30.54
N LYS A 421 -35.16 26.73 30.65
CA LYS A 421 -34.81 27.47 31.88
C LYS A 421 -35.88 28.48 32.27
N ARG A 422 -36.50 29.18 31.31
CA ARG A 422 -37.58 30.13 31.57
C ARG A 422 -38.86 29.41 32.02
N LEU A 423 -39.19 28.28 31.41
CA LEU A 423 -40.30 27.43 31.79
C LEU A 423 -40.14 26.95 33.23
N ASP A 424 -38.96 26.49 33.62
CA ASP A 424 -38.69 26.01 34.98
C ASP A 424 -38.81 27.13 36.02
N LYS A 425 -38.36 28.35 35.71
CA LYS A 425 -38.60 29.53 36.55
C LYS A 425 -40.09 29.80 36.75
N LEU A 426 -40.89 29.72 35.68
CA LEU A 426 -42.34 29.92 35.74
C LEU A 426 -43.04 28.80 36.53
N LYS A 427 -42.61 27.54 36.36
CA LYS A 427 -43.11 26.42 37.16
C LYS A 427 -42.82 26.63 38.64
N ASN A 428 -41.60 27.04 38.99
CA ASN A 428 -41.23 27.33 40.37
C ASN A 428 -42.04 28.49 40.97
N ALA A 429 -42.23 29.58 40.21
CA ALA A 429 -43.08 30.70 40.63
C ALA A 429 -44.54 30.26 40.86
N LYS A 430 -45.10 29.46 39.95
CA LYS A 430 -46.44 28.88 40.11
C LYS A 430 -46.53 28.00 41.38
N SER A 431 -45.54 27.14 41.60
CA SER A 431 -45.48 26.27 42.78
C SER A 431 -45.35 27.07 44.08
N ALA A 432 -44.65 28.21 44.08
CA ALA A 432 -44.58 29.10 45.23
C ALA A 432 -45.94 29.73 45.55
N ILE A 433 -46.62 30.29 44.54
CA ILE A 433 -47.97 30.86 44.71
C ILE A 433 -48.97 29.81 45.22
N LEU A 434 -48.87 28.57 44.73
CA LEU A 434 -49.72 27.47 45.19
C LEU A 434 -49.43 27.00 46.62
N LYS A 435 -48.25 27.31 47.18
CA LYS A 435 -47.94 27.05 48.60
C LYS A 435 -48.46 28.16 49.53
N ASP A 436 -48.62 29.36 49.00
CA ASP A 436 -49.09 30.54 49.75
C ASP A 436 -50.63 30.64 49.79
N LEU A 437 -51.33 29.86 48.96
CA LEU A 437 -52.79 29.64 48.95
C LEU A 437 -53.16 28.45 49.83
#